data_AF-A0A3C0J8U1-F1
#
_entry.id   AF-A0A3C0J8U1-F1
#
_cell.length_a   1.000
_cell.length_b   1.000
_cell.length_c   1.000
_cell.angle_alpha   90.00
_cell.angle_beta   90.00
_cell.angle_gamma   90.00
#
_symmetry.space_group_name_H-M   'P 1'
#
loop_
_entity.id
_entity.type
_entity.pdbx_description
1 polymer ?
#
loop_
_entity_poly.entity_id
_entity_poly.type
_entity_poly.pdbx_seq_one_letter_code
_entity_poly.pdbx_strand_id
1 'polypeptide(L)'
;MKGLHEIEGVEYDICETQQIIFRTYALKGYDMEIFTKEYLTSDFCGRYMDRSYSRFQLEDVGECSDFFLPEIGEKLKKYENGKIFDPDVAEWMGFTYRQLQLETGVKSKELVNKITFSDMLRLYPGMHTIDELDAAERISEMYNLVNN
;
A
#
# COMPACT_ATOMS: atom_id res chain seq x y z
N MET A 1 8.40 17.20 -22.83
CA MET A 1 9.12 16.36 -21.85
C MET A 1 8.59 16.76 -20.48
N LYS A 2 7.70 15.95 -19.90
CA LYS A 2 7.41 16.07 -18.46
C LYS A 2 8.71 15.71 -17.75
N GLY A 3 9.16 16.59 -16.85
CA GLY A 3 10.39 16.38 -16.09
C GLY A 3 10.24 15.13 -15.22
N LEU A 4 11.39 14.53 -14.90
CA LEU A 4 11.53 13.60 -13.77
C LEU A 4 10.88 14.29 -12.56
N HIS A 5 9.66 13.89 -12.23
CA HIS A 5 9.12 14.19 -10.92
C HIS A 5 9.79 13.16 -10.01
N GLU A 6 10.48 13.62 -8.98
CA GLU A 6 10.79 12.82 -7.79
C GLU A 6 9.59 13.02 -6.84
N ILE A 7 9.14 11.98 -6.11
CA ILE A 7 8.17 12.19 -5.03
C ILE A 7 8.92 12.90 -3.92
N GLU A 8 8.69 14.21 -3.78
CA GLU A 8 9.28 15.01 -2.72
C GLU A 8 8.20 15.58 -1.80
N GLY A 9 8.54 15.68 -0.52
CA GLY A 9 7.69 16.33 0.48
C GLY A 9 6.53 15.44 0.96
N VAL A 10 5.39 16.06 1.25
CA VAL A 10 4.32 15.42 2.03
C VAL A 10 3.77 14.15 1.38
N GLU A 11 3.76 14.06 0.05
CA GLU A 11 3.26 12.87 -0.65
C GLU A 11 4.15 11.63 -0.40
N TYR A 12 5.47 11.84 -0.28
CA TYR A 12 6.40 10.78 0.10
C TYR A 12 6.09 10.28 1.50
N ASP A 13 5.97 11.20 2.46
CA ASP A 13 5.68 10.89 3.85
C ASP A 13 4.35 10.11 3.99
N ILE A 14 3.36 10.46 3.16
CA ILE A 14 2.07 9.74 3.11
C ILE A 14 2.23 8.30 2.62
N CYS A 15 3.05 8.08 1.59
CA CYS A 15 3.40 6.75 1.12
C CYS A 15 4.20 5.97 2.16
N GLU A 16 5.14 6.63 2.85
CA GLU A 16 5.95 6.05 3.91
C GLU A 16 5.09 5.60 5.10
N THR A 17 4.06 6.36 5.50
CA THR A 17 3.12 5.92 6.54
C THR A 17 2.50 4.55 6.20
N GLN A 18 2.05 4.34 4.96
CA GLN A 18 1.51 3.04 4.56
C GLN A 18 2.58 1.94 4.43
N GLN A 19 3.77 2.29 3.95
CA GLN A 19 4.94 1.41 3.95
C GLN A 19 5.23 0.87 5.36
N ILE A 20 5.29 1.75 6.36
CA ILE A 20 5.57 1.40 7.76
C ILE A 20 4.47 0.51 8.33
N ILE A 21 3.20 0.77 8.00
CA ILE A 21 2.08 -0.12 8.37
C ILE A 21 2.32 -1.52 7.83
N PHE A 22 2.56 -1.66 6.53
CA PHE A 22 2.74 -2.99 5.91
C PHE A 22 3.95 -3.73 6.48
N ARG A 23 5.10 -3.05 6.61
CA ARG A 23 6.32 -3.62 7.21
C ARG A 23 6.07 -4.11 8.64
N THR A 24 5.35 -3.32 9.44
CA THR A 24 5.01 -3.65 10.82
C THR A 24 4.17 -4.92 10.91
N TYR A 25 3.18 -5.09 10.02
CA TYR A 25 2.31 -6.27 10.04
C TYR A 25 2.99 -7.52 9.49
N ALA A 26 3.90 -7.38 8.52
CA ALA A 26 4.77 -8.47 8.08
C ALA A 26 5.65 -8.97 9.24
N LEU A 27 6.31 -8.05 9.97
CA LEU A 27 7.14 -8.39 11.14
C LEU A 27 6.35 -8.99 12.31
N LYS A 28 5.07 -8.61 12.47
CA LYS A 28 4.16 -9.23 13.45
C LYS A 28 3.70 -10.64 13.04
N GLY A 29 4.11 -11.13 11.87
CA GLY A 29 3.83 -12.46 11.33
C GLY A 29 2.46 -12.59 10.69
N TYR A 30 1.81 -11.49 10.31
CA TYR A 30 0.52 -11.57 9.62
C TYR A 30 0.68 -12.11 8.21
N ASP A 31 -0.34 -12.84 7.77
CA ASP A 31 -0.49 -13.24 6.38
C ASP A 31 -0.74 -11.99 5.53
N MET A 32 0.27 -11.59 4.77
CA MET A 32 0.25 -10.32 4.08
C MET A 32 -0.74 -10.30 2.91
N GLU A 33 -1.10 -11.44 2.33
CA GLU A 33 -2.14 -11.48 1.30
C GLU A 33 -3.50 -11.09 1.91
N ILE A 34 -3.84 -11.69 3.05
CA ILE A 34 -5.07 -11.39 3.79
C ILE A 34 -5.03 -9.96 4.33
N PHE A 35 -3.92 -9.56 4.94
CA PHE A 35 -3.77 -8.21 5.48
C PHE A 35 -3.93 -7.14 4.40
N THR A 36 -3.21 -7.25 3.28
CA THR A 36 -3.31 -6.29 2.18
C THR A 36 -4.74 -6.18 1.65
N LYS A 37 -5.43 -7.32 1.47
CA LYS A 37 -6.81 -7.33 1.01
C LYS A 37 -7.74 -6.63 1.98
N GLU A 38 -7.72 -7.02 3.25
CA GLU A 38 -8.63 -6.49 4.26
C GLU A 38 -8.33 -5.02 4.58
N TYR A 39 -7.05 -4.63 4.70
CA TYR A 39 -6.66 -3.24 4.94
C TYR A 39 -7.10 -2.31 3.80
N LEU A 40 -6.78 -2.64 2.54
CA LEU A 40 -7.10 -1.75 1.41
C LEU A 40 -8.59 -1.70 1.08
N THR A 41 -9.38 -2.69 1.54
CA THR A 41 -10.84 -2.70 1.41
C THR A 41 -11.58 -2.20 2.65
N SER A 42 -10.86 -1.83 3.72
CA SER A 42 -11.43 -1.30 4.96
C SER A 42 -12.12 0.06 4.76
N ASP A 43 -13.06 0.36 5.64
CA ASP A 43 -13.69 1.67 5.70
C ASP A 43 -12.66 2.73 6.14
N PHE A 44 -11.73 2.37 7.03
CA PHE A 44 -10.59 3.22 7.42
C PHE A 44 -9.82 3.72 6.18
N CYS A 45 -9.43 2.81 5.29
CA CYS A 45 -8.66 3.18 4.11
C CYS A 45 -9.46 4.12 3.19
N GLY A 46 -10.74 3.84 2.96
CA GLY A 46 -11.60 4.68 2.13
C GLY A 46 -11.95 6.05 2.75
N ARG A 47 -12.11 6.13 4.08
CA ARG A 47 -12.51 7.35 4.79
C ARG A 47 -11.36 8.26 5.17
N TYR A 48 -10.16 7.71 5.32
CA TYR A 48 -9.00 8.44 5.82
C TYR A 48 -7.84 8.42 4.85
N MET A 49 -7.43 7.26 4.34
CA MET A 49 -6.23 7.17 3.51
C MET A 49 -6.47 7.64 2.07
N ASP A 50 -7.64 7.34 1.49
CA ASP A 50 -8.02 7.72 0.11
C ASP A 50 -8.54 9.17 -0.02
N ARG A 51 -8.49 9.97 1.05
CA ARG A 51 -8.96 11.37 1.04
C ARG A 51 -7.84 12.30 0.59
N SER A 52 -8.22 13.49 0.12
CA SER A 52 -7.27 14.56 -0.19
C SER A 52 -6.47 15.04 1.02
N TYR A 53 -7.02 14.86 2.23
CA TYR A 53 -6.35 15.17 3.48
C TYR A 53 -6.95 14.32 4.61
N SER A 54 -6.09 13.75 5.43
CA SER A 54 -6.43 13.09 6.69
C SER A 54 -5.21 13.08 7.61
N ARG A 55 -5.43 13.28 8.92
CA ARG A 55 -4.34 13.15 9.92
C ARG A 55 -3.65 11.79 9.84
N PHE A 56 -4.40 10.72 9.55
CA PHE A 56 -3.88 9.36 9.51
C PHE A 56 -2.87 9.11 8.40
N GLN A 57 -2.80 9.99 7.41
CA GLN A 57 -1.82 9.88 6.33
C GLN A 57 -0.40 10.23 6.81
N LEU A 58 -0.25 10.83 8.00
CA LEU A 58 1.05 11.21 8.59
C LEU A 58 1.16 10.78 10.05
N GLU A 59 0.28 9.90 10.52
CA GLU A 59 0.31 9.40 11.89
C GLU A 59 1.11 8.09 12.02
N ASP A 60 1.48 7.76 13.26
CA ASP A 60 2.18 6.52 13.53
C ASP A 60 1.30 5.27 13.35
N VAL A 61 1.97 4.13 13.18
CA VAL A 61 1.32 2.84 12.94
C VAL A 61 0.40 2.40 14.08
N GLY A 62 0.68 2.81 15.34
CA GLY A 62 -0.15 2.51 16.50
C GLY A 62 -1.50 3.21 16.41
N GLU A 63 -1.47 4.53 16.23
CA GLU A 63 -2.67 5.36 16.05
C GLU A 63 -3.49 4.89 14.84
N CYS A 64 -2.86 4.60 13.71
CA CYS A 64 -3.57 4.03 12.56
C CYS A 64 -4.19 2.66 12.88
N SER A 65 -3.44 1.77 13.57
CA SER A 65 -3.90 0.43 13.92
C SER A 65 -5.13 0.44 14.82
N ASP A 66 -5.20 1.36 15.77
CA ASP A 66 -6.35 1.48 16.68
C ASP A 66 -7.67 1.77 15.94
N PHE A 67 -7.61 2.32 14.73
CA PHE A 67 -8.78 2.60 13.90
C PHE A 67 -9.12 1.49 12.90
N PHE A 68 -8.13 0.89 12.23
CA PHE A 68 -8.45 -0.16 11.25
C PHE A 68 -8.60 -1.56 11.87
N LEU A 69 -7.92 -1.87 12.98
CA LEU A 69 -8.01 -3.20 13.60
C LEU A 69 -9.42 -3.55 14.09
N PRO A 70 -10.22 -2.63 14.66
CA PRO A 70 -11.61 -2.91 14.96
C PRO A 70 -12.43 -3.34 13.72
N GLU A 71 -12.06 -2.92 12.51
CA GLU A 71 -12.76 -3.26 11.28
C GLU A 71 -12.31 -4.60 10.67
N ILE A 72 -11.02 -4.93 10.78
CA ILE A 72 -10.42 -6.06 10.04
C ILE A 72 -9.83 -7.16 10.93
N GLY A 73 -9.62 -6.89 12.21
CA GLY A 73 -8.80 -7.72 13.11
C GLY A 73 -9.24 -9.17 13.20
N GLU A 74 -10.56 -9.43 13.26
CA GLU A 74 -11.11 -10.80 13.31
C GLU A 74 -10.86 -11.61 12.04
N LYS A 75 -10.59 -10.95 10.92
CA LYS A 75 -10.34 -11.59 9.62
C LYS A 75 -8.86 -11.86 9.38
N LEU A 76 -7.98 -11.18 10.12
CA LEU A 76 -6.54 -11.30 9.96
C LEU A 76 -6.06 -12.67 10.45
N LYS A 77 -5.07 -13.21 9.75
CA LYS A 77 -4.40 -14.46 10.13
C LYS A 77 -2.91 -14.23 10.26
N LYS A 78 -2.25 -15.05 11.09
CA LYS A 78 -0.80 -15.10 11.17
C LYS A 78 -0.30 -16.39 10.53
N TYR A 79 0.91 -16.35 9.97
CA TYR A 79 1.58 -17.58 9.57
C TYR A 79 1.89 -18.45 10.79
N GLU A 80 1.90 -19.75 10.57
CA GLU A 80 2.25 -20.72 11.60
C GLU A 80 3.77 -20.72 11.89
N ASN A 81 4.13 -21.24 13.06
CA ASN A 81 5.52 -21.53 13.45
C ASN A 81 6.48 -20.33 13.41
N GLY A 82 5.98 -19.11 13.60
CA GLY A 82 6.81 -17.91 13.64
C GLY A 82 7.38 -17.48 12.29
N LYS A 83 6.90 -18.06 11.18
CA LYS A 83 7.22 -17.57 9.84
C LYS A 83 6.72 -16.13 9.69
N ILE A 84 7.50 -15.30 9.02
CA ILE A 84 7.09 -13.96 8.59
C ILE A 84 7.14 -13.87 7.08
N PHE A 85 6.32 -12.98 6.52
CA PHE A 85 6.48 -12.55 5.13
C PHE A 85 7.68 -11.60 5.04
N ASP A 86 8.31 -11.54 3.85
CA ASP A 86 9.46 -10.67 3.61
C ASP A 86 9.08 -9.20 3.88
N PRO A 87 9.70 -8.55 4.89
CA PRO A 87 9.35 -7.17 5.26
C PRO A 87 9.63 -6.16 4.15
N ASP A 88 10.65 -6.38 3.33
CA ASP A 88 11.07 -5.44 2.28
C ASP A 88 10.12 -5.55 1.06
N VAL A 89 9.54 -6.73 0.84
CA VAL A 89 8.46 -6.87 -0.14
C VAL A 89 7.18 -6.22 0.38
N ALA A 90 6.86 -6.40 1.66
CA ALA A 90 5.65 -5.80 2.25
C ALA A 90 5.70 -4.28 2.25
N GLU A 91 6.85 -3.69 2.61
CA GLU A 91 7.05 -2.26 2.63
C GLU A 91 6.85 -1.66 1.23
N TRP A 92 7.48 -2.25 0.21
CA TRP A 92 7.35 -1.83 -1.18
C TRP A 92 5.89 -1.91 -1.67
N MET A 93 5.17 -2.97 -1.32
CA MET A 93 3.74 -3.08 -1.65
C MET A 93 2.93 -1.97 -0.99
N GLY A 94 3.16 -1.71 0.30
CA GLY A 94 2.47 -0.67 1.06
C GLY A 94 2.66 0.70 0.43
N PHE A 95 3.90 1.05 0.12
CA PHE A 95 4.26 2.29 -0.59
C PHE A 95 3.57 2.36 -1.95
N THR A 96 3.77 1.33 -2.78
CA THR A 96 3.32 1.32 -4.18
C THR A 96 1.80 1.46 -4.30
N TYR A 97 1.01 0.76 -3.46
CA TYR A 97 -0.45 0.95 -3.47
C TYR A 97 -0.86 2.38 -3.13
N ARG A 98 -0.16 3.03 -2.20
CA ARG A 98 -0.46 4.41 -1.82
C ARG A 98 -0.07 5.38 -2.94
N GLN A 99 1.10 5.18 -3.55
CA GLN A 99 1.54 5.99 -4.69
C GLN A 99 0.55 5.89 -5.85
N LEU A 100 0.13 4.68 -6.22
CA LEU A 100 -0.87 4.48 -7.28
C LEU A 100 -2.18 5.21 -6.96
N GLN A 101 -2.61 5.23 -5.70
CA GLN A 101 -3.81 5.94 -5.30
C GLN A 101 -3.65 7.46 -5.43
N LEU A 102 -2.49 8.01 -5.06
CA LEU A 102 -2.19 9.44 -5.21
C LEU A 102 -2.12 9.85 -6.69
N GLU A 103 -1.38 9.10 -7.52
CA GLU A 103 -1.17 9.42 -8.94
C GLU A 103 -2.43 9.27 -9.79
N THR A 104 -3.29 8.28 -9.48
CA THR A 104 -4.42 7.93 -10.35
C THR A 104 -5.79 8.33 -9.78
N GLY A 105 -5.87 8.60 -8.48
CA GLY A 105 -7.13 8.79 -7.77
C GLY A 105 -8.00 7.53 -7.65
N VAL A 106 -7.55 6.38 -8.18
CA VAL A 106 -8.27 5.10 -8.06
C VAL A 106 -8.26 4.66 -6.60
N LYS A 107 -9.43 4.33 -6.06
CA LYS A 107 -9.57 3.98 -4.63
C LYS A 107 -8.77 2.74 -4.27
N SER A 108 -8.25 2.68 -3.04
CA SER A 108 -7.44 1.54 -2.56
C SER A 108 -8.15 0.19 -2.75
N LYS A 109 -9.47 0.15 -2.50
CA LYS A 109 -10.30 -1.05 -2.69
C LYS A 109 -10.37 -1.49 -4.16
N GLU A 110 -10.31 -0.56 -5.10
CA GLU A 110 -10.35 -0.83 -6.53
C GLU A 110 -8.96 -1.26 -7.01
N LEU A 111 -7.89 -0.63 -6.51
CA LEU A 111 -6.51 -1.02 -6.78
C LEU A 111 -6.24 -2.47 -6.38
N VAL A 112 -6.54 -2.88 -5.15
CA VAL A 112 -6.28 -4.26 -4.68
C VAL A 112 -7.14 -5.32 -5.37
N ASN A 113 -8.25 -4.91 -6.01
CA ASN A 113 -9.06 -5.80 -6.84
C ASN A 113 -8.50 -5.96 -8.25
N LYS A 114 -7.80 -4.95 -8.76
CA LYS A 114 -7.29 -4.89 -10.14
C LYS A 114 -5.84 -5.33 -10.25
N ILE A 115 -5.03 -4.99 -9.25
CA ILE A 115 -3.66 -5.41 -9.04
C ILE A 115 -3.69 -6.27 -7.79
N THR A 116 -3.61 -7.58 -7.96
CA THR A 116 -3.73 -8.49 -6.82
C THR A 116 -2.44 -8.56 -6.01
N PHE A 117 -2.48 -9.19 -4.83
CA PHE A 117 -1.27 -9.48 -4.06
C PHE A 117 -0.25 -10.28 -4.88
N SER A 118 -0.71 -11.28 -5.63
CA SER A 118 0.14 -12.08 -6.53
C SER A 118 0.76 -11.25 -7.66
N ASP A 119 0.02 -10.27 -8.20
CA ASP A 119 0.56 -9.34 -9.19
C ASP A 119 1.69 -8.49 -8.61
N MET A 120 1.51 -7.94 -7.41
CA MET A 120 2.55 -7.18 -6.72
C MET A 120 3.81 -8.03 -6.46
N LEU A 121 3.66 -9.30 -6.07
CA LEU A 121 4.80 -10.22 -5.93
C LEU A 121 5.56 -10.41 -7.25
N ARG A 122 4.83 -10.54 -8.36
CA ARG A 122 5.43 -10.71 -9.69
C ARG A 122 6.14 -9.44 -10.17
N LEU A 123 5.60 -8.27 -9.81
CA LEU A 123 6.16 -6.96 -10.18
C LEU A 123 7.40 -6.60 -9.35
N TYR A 124 7.42 -6.98 -8.07
CA TYR A 124 8.46 -6.58 -7.13
C TYR A 124 9.87 -6.71 -7.73
N PRO A 125 10.36 -7.86 -8.22
CA PRO A 125 11.74 -8.00 -8.69
C PRO A 125 12.20 -7.01 -9.76
N GLY A 126 11.28 -6.50 -10.59
CA GLY A 126 11.60 -5.54 -11.65
C GLY A 126 11.25 -4.09 -11.32
N MET A 127 10.32 -3.86 -10.38
CA MET A 127 9.79 -2.53 -10.08
C MET A 127 10.37 -1.91 -8.81
N HIS A 128 10.87 -2.71 -7.85
CA HIS A 128 11.45 -2.17 -6.60
C HIS A 128 12.85 -1.56 -6.78
N THR A 129 13.49 -1.75 -7.95
CA THR A 129 14.86 -1.27 -8.24
C THR A 129 14.89 0.01 -9.07
N ILE A 130 13.73 0.53 -9.45
CA ILE A 130 13.59 1.79 -10.19
C ILE A 130 12.92 2.82 -9.30
N ASP A 131 12.94 4.08 -9.72
CA ASP A 131 12.26 5.18 -9.03
C ASP A 131 10.77 4.87 -8.80
N GLU A 132 10.25 5.28 -7.65
CA GLU A 132 8.90 4.93 -7.23
C GLU A 132 7.81 5.52 -8.14
N LEU A 133 8.05 6.69 -8.75
CA LEU A 133 7.13 7.25 -9.76
C LEU A 133 7.23 6.51 -11.07
N ASP A 134 8.44 6.17 -11.52
CA ASP A 134 8.61 5.36 -12.72
C ASP A 134 7.93 3.98 -12.56
N ALA A 135 8.02 3.38 -11.37
CA ALA A 135 7.31 2.16 -11.04
C ALA A 135 5.79 2.36 -11.06
N ALA A 136 5.28 3.41 -10.40
CA ALA A 136 3.85 3.71 -10.35
C ALA A 136 3.27 4.01 -11.74
N GLU A 137 3.98 4.75 -12.59
CA GLU A 137 3.58 5.04 -13.98
C GLU A 137 3.48 3.75 -14.79
N ARG A 138 4.52 2.91 -14.79
CA ARG A 138 4.54 1.63 -15.51
C ARG A 138 3.42 0.71 -15.05
N ILE A 139 3.21 0.59 -13.74
CA ILE A 139 2.12 -0.23 -13.19
C ILE A 139 0.76 0.35 -13.60
N SER A 140 0.61 1.68 -13.57
CA SER A 140 -0.61 2.35 -14.00
C SER A 140 -0.94 2.06 -15.47
N GLU A 141 0.06 2.07 -16.36
CA GLU A 141 -0.08 1.70 -17.76
C GLU A 141 -0.44 0.22 -17.94
N MET A 142 0.31 -0.69 -17.30
CA MET A 142 0.10 -2.14 -17.39
C MET A 142 -1.32 -2.56 -17.01
N TYR A 143 -1.91 -1.87 -16.02
CA TYR A 143 -3.25 -2.16 -15.52
C TYR A 143 -4.29 -1.15 -16.02
N ASN A 144 -3.97 -0.23 -16.93
CA ASN A 144 -4.90 0.79 -17.44
C ASN A 144 -5.64 1.53 -16.29
N LEU A 145 -4.90 2.02 -15.29
CA LEU A 145 -5.49 2.71 -14.13
C LEU A 145 -5.99 4.12 -14.46
N VAL A 146 -5.40 4.75 -15.48
CA VAL A 146 -5.81 6.06 -15.99
C VAL A 146 -6.45 5.84 -17.36
N ASN A 147 -7.71 6.26 -17.53
CA ASN A 147 -8.29 6.38 -18.86
C ASN A 147 -7.77 7.70 -19.46
N ASN A 148 -7.15 7.61 -20.64
CA ASN A 148 -6.92 8.78 -21.49
C ASN A 148 -8.24 9.49 -21.84
#